data_AF-A0AAI9XIC1-F1
#
_entry.id   AF-A0AAI9XIC1-F1
#
_cell.length_a   1.000
_cell.length_b   1.000
_cell.length_c   1.000
_cell.angle_alpha   90.00
_cell.angle_beta   90.00
_cell.angle_gamma   90.00
#
_symmetry.space_group_name_H-M   'P 1'
#
loop_
_entity.id
_entity.type
_entity.pdbx_description
1 polymer ?
#
loop_
_entity_poly.entity_id
_entity_poly.type
_entity_poly.pdbx_seq_one_letter_code
_entity_poly.pdbx_strand_id
1 'polypeptide(L)'
;MIAKEPTRIGEAGYLVAECELQDVACAKCDNVIGLMCLSSPVNHALHDSQILLRKTIIVFLKKNGKPVELNVRHTLKLLNDSRPGSYPANDHFNPDSVVSQFDSAVSRIEKEMAKLNSTLGQLQSDFDLHKAYLKSVKIEVSSGEFSTQNSFKLSRLESQVRTANAAISEMKKLSEEVNRENVVLRNDPLLSREDYKQLENVTLGLQADVAKSNATVKNILDMNIGSAKETASLRIELRQLRQMMDQDRKKKVDLSKQQIPLRELDILTSNMTKIEARASQVKTLQMEFDLFKSRIQRLEASAEHLSQPRENYNSLQFSNPRARPHLAHRTIPIQ
;
A
#
# COMPACT_ATOMS: atom_id res chain seq x y z
N MET A 1 25.12 -28.61 -35.74
CA MET A 1 24.80 -27.57 -34.74
C MET A 1 23.52 -28.01 -34.06
N ILE A 2 23.59 -28.49 -32.82
CA ILE A 2 22.40 -28.90 -32.05
C ILE A 2 21.71 -27.60 -31.66
N ALA A 3 20.48 -27.38 -32.15
CA ALA A 3 19.69 -26.23 -31.73
C ALA A 3 19.56 -26.29 -30.21
N LYS A 4 20.00 -25.22 -29.52
CA LYS A 4 19.90 -25.15 -28.06
C LYS A 4 18.41 -25.15 -27.71
N GLU A 5 17.92 -26.24 -27.14
CA GLU A 5 16.53 -26.35 -26.71
C GLU A 5 16.18 -25.21 -25.74
N PRO A 6 14.94 -24.70 -25.76
CA PRO A 6 14.54 -23.56 -24.95
C PRO A 6 14.71 -23.85 -23.46
N THR A 7 15.46 -23.00 -22.78
CA THR A 7 15.53 -22.98 -21.31
C THR A 7 14.22 -22.44 -20.75
N ARG A 8 13.72 -23.05 -19.68
CA ARG A 8 12.51 -22.60 -18.97
C ARG A 8 12.77 -22.48 -17.47
N ILE A 9 12.06 -21.56 -16.82
CA ILE A 9 12.10 -21.43 -15.36
C ILE A 9 11.09 -22.39 -14.76
N GLY A 10 11.49 -23.11 -13.70
CA GLY A 10 10.60 -24.00 -12.97
C GLY A 10 9.46 -23.24 -12.29
N GLU A 11 8.29 -23.87 -12.29
CA GLU A 11 7.04 -23.26 -11.84
C GLU A 11 7.00 -23.08 -10.32
N ALA A 12 6.44 -21.94 -9.87
CA ALA A 12 6.28 -21.65 -8.45
C ALA A 12 5.39 -22.69 -7.76
N GLY A 13 5.71 -23.01 -6.50
CA GLY A 13 4.96 -24.01 -5.71
C GLY A 13 5.39 -25.46 -5.94
N TYR A 14 6.33 -25.71 -6.86
CA TYR A 14 6.96 -27.00 -7.06
C TYR A 14 8.38 -27.05 -6.48
N LEU A 15 8.91 -28.26 -6.26
CA LEU A 15 10.30 -28.49 -5.86
C LEU A 15 11.34 -27.94 -6.87
N VAL A 16 10.91 -27.58 -8.08
CA VAL A 16 11.77 -27.04 -9.14
C VAL A 16 11.63 -25.53 -9.29
N ALA A 17 10.88 -24.85 -8.41
CA ALA A 17 10.64 -23.42 -8.50
C ALA A 17 11.97 -22.65 -8.65
N GLU A 18 11.97 -21.66 -9.54
CA GLU A 18 13.12 -20.76 -9.78
C GLU A 18 14.38 -21.43 -10.36
N CYS A 19 14.37 -22.74 -10.63
CA CYS A 19 15.47 -23.40 -11.34
C CYS A 19 15.41 -23.08 -12.84
N GLU A 20 16.57 -22.91 -13.48
CA GLU A 20 16.68 -22.91 -14.93
C GLU A 20 16.75 -24.35 -15.44
N LEU A 21 15.74 -24.77 -16.19
CA LEU A 21 15.58 -26.13 -16.66
C LEU A 21 15.71 -26.19 -18.19
N GLN A 22 16.37 -27.22 -18.70
CA GLN A 22 16.42 -27.56 -20.11
C GLN A 22 15.77 -28.91 -20.35
N ASP A 23 14.99 -29.04 -21.42
CA ASP A 23 14.47 -30.35 -21.82
C ASP A 23 15.63 -31.29 -22.21
N VAL A 24 15.46 -32.57 -21.89
CA VAL A 24 16.40 -33.62 -22.28
C VAL A 24 15.65 -34.55 -23.22
N ALA A 25 16.03 -34.55 -24.50
CA ALA A 25 15.44 -35.40 -25.52
C ALA A 25 16.29 -36.64 -25.83
N CYS A 26 15.63 -37.70 -26.29
CA CYS A 26 16.29 -38.90 -26.79
C CYS A 26 16.93 -38.63 -28.16
N ALA A 27 18.24 -38.75 -28.28
CA ALA A 27 18.97 -38.48 -29.53
C ALA A 27 18.55 -39.30 -30.77
N LYS A 28 17.74 -40.36 -30.60
CA LYS A 28 17.28 -41.22 -31.70
C LYS A 28 15.89 -40.86 -32.22
N CYS A 29 15.00 -40.40 -31.34
CA CYS A 29 13.59 -40.18 -31.66
C CYS A 29 13.06 -38.81 -31.21
N ASP A 30 13.92 -37.95 -30.67
CA ASP A 30 13.65 -36.59 -30.21
C ASP A 30 12.52 -36.45 -29.17
N ASN A 31 12.09 -37.55 -28.56
CA ASN A 31 11.12 -37.52 -27.47
C ASN A 31 11.76 -36.99 -26.19
N VAL A 32 11.12 -36.01 -25.54
CA VAL A 32 11.54 -35.47 -24.24
C VAL A 32 11.41 -36.53 -23.15
N ILE A 33 12.54 -36.94 -22.57
CA ILE A 33 12.62 -37.96 -21.52
C ILE A 33 12.72 -37.37 -20.11
N GLY A 34 13.09 -36.09 -19.99
CA GLY A 34 13.28 -35.44 -18.70
C GLY A 34 13.70 -33.98 -18.80
N LEU A 35 14.22 -33.46 -17.69
CA LEU A 35 14.72 -32.10 -17.54
C LEU A 35 16.12 -32.12 -16.93
N MET A 36 16.99 -31.22 -17.37
CA MET A 36 18.28 -30.95 -16.76
C MET A 36 18.21 -29.61 -16.04
N CYS A 37 18.61 -29.59 -14.77
CA CYS A 37 18.81 -28.35 -14.03
C CYS A 37 20.12 -27.71 -14.51
N LEU A 38 20.06 -26.54 -15.14
CA LEU A 38 21.25 -25.80 -15.57
C LEU A 38 21.82 -24.97 -14.42
N SER A 39 20.94 -24.31 -13.66
CA SER A 39 21.28 -23.53 -12.49
C SER A 39 20.17 -23.60 -11.45
N SER A 40 20.55 -23.55 -10.18
CA SER A 40 19.65 -23.61 -9.03
C SER A 40 19.97 -22.52 -8.00
N PRO A 41 18.96 -21.99 -7.27
CA PRO A 41 19.20 -21.06 -6.18
C PRO A 41 20.10 -21.65 -5.08
N VAL A 42 20.74 -20.79 -4.29
CA VAL A 42 21.54 -21.22 -3.14
C VAL A 42 20.64 -21.98 -2.14
N ASN A 43 21.11 -23.13 -1.66
CA ASN A 43 20.38 -24.04 -0.75
C ASN A 43 19.10 -24.67 -1.35
N HIS A 44 19.02 -24.79 -2.68
CA HIS A 44 17.92 -25.49 -3.33
C HIS A 44 18.07 -27.03 -3.26
N ALA A 45 16.97 -27.77 -3.43
CA ALA A 45 16.94 -29.24 -3.35
C ALA A 45 17.63 -29.94 -4.54
N LEU A 46 17.84 -29.21 -5.63
CA LEU A 46 18.51 -29.68 -6.84
C LEU A 46 19.86 -29.03 -6.98
N HIS A 47 20.83 -29.79 -7.52
CA HIS A 47 22.13 -29.27 -7.90
C HIS A 47 22.21 -29.00 -9.41
N ASP A 48 23.17 -28.18 -9.80
CA ASP A 48 23.46 -27.90 -11.20
C ASP A 48 23.86 -29.19 -11.94
N SER A 49 23.44 -29.31 -13.20
CA SER A 49 23.57 -30.48 -14.07
C SER A 49 22.82 -31.75 -13.61
N GLN A 50 21.94 -31.66 -12.61
CA GLN A 50 21.11 -32.79 -12.19
C GLN A 50 19.98 -33.06 -13.20
N ILE A 51 19.74 -34.34 -13.51
CA ILE A 51 18.70 -34.75 -14.46
C ILE A 51 17.48 -35.32 -13.72
N LEU A 52 16.31 -34.74 -14.01
CA LEU A 52 14.99 -35.13 -13.58
C LEU A 52 14.33 -35.99 -14.67
N LEU A 53 14.23 -37.29 -14.44
CA LEU A 53 13.69 -38.23 -15.42
C LEU A 53 12.25 -38.62 -15.10
N ARG A 54 11.39 -38.68 -16.11
CA ARG A 54 10.01 -39.17 -15.94
C ARG A 54 10.02 -40.70 -15.90
N LYS A 55 9.81 -41.29 -14.72
CA LYS A 55 9.84 -42.75 -14.52
C LYS A 55 8.88 -43.51 -15.44
N THR A 56 7.74 -42.92 -15.82
CA THR A 56 6.72 -43.56 -16.66
C THR A 56 7.14 -43.77 -18.11
N ILE A 57 8.18 -43.09 -18.59
CA ILE A 57 8.59 -43.13 -20.01
C ILE A 57 9.98 -43.74 -20.23
N ILE A 58 10.71 -44.08 -19.16
CA ILE A 58 12.08 -44.60 -19.27
C ILE A 58 12.19 -45.98 -18.64
N VAL A 59 12.72 -46.92 -19.40
CA VAL A 59 13.18 -48.22 -18.90
C VAL A 59 14.69 -48.25 -18.99
N PHE A 60 15.36 -48.39 -17.84
CA PHE A 60 16.80 -48.52 -17.79
C PHE A 60 17.18 -49.95 -18.14
N LEU A 61 18.08 -50.13 -19.12
CA LEU A 61 18.54 -51.45 -19.55
C LEU A 61 20.01 -51.63 -19.19
N LYS A 62 20.38 -52.86 -18.80
CA LYS A 62 21.79 -53.28 -18.70
C LYS A 62 22.37 -53.45 -20.11
N LYS A 63 23.69 -53.60 -20.21
CA LYS A 63 24.40 -53.91 -21.48
C LYS A 63 23.85 -55.16 -22.20
N ASN A 64 23.22 -56.08 -21.47
CA ASN A 64 22.60 -57.29 -22.03
C ASN A 64 21.12 -57.10 -22.43
N GLY A 65 20.61 -55.87 -22.43
CA GLY A 65 19.22 -55.55 -22.79
C GLY A 65 18.17 -55.87 -21.72
N LYS A 66 18.55 -56.39 -20.54
CA LYS A 66 17.59 -56.64 -19.45
C LYS A 66 17.31 -55.38 -18.64
N PRO A 67 16.07 -55.17 -18.14
CA PRO A 67 15.74 -54.05 -17.26
C PRO A 67 16.59 -53.98 -15.99
N VAL A 68 16.90 -52.76 -15.55
CA VAL A 68 17.54 -52.43 -14.28
C VAL A 68 16.48 -51.89 -13.33
N GLU A 69 16.40 -52.49 -12.15
CA GLU A 69 15.63 -51.95 -11.04
C GLU A 69 16.43 -50.82 -10.38
N LEU A 70 15.83 -49.64 -10.28
CA LEU A 70 16.45 -48.50 -9.61
C LEU A 70 16.18 -48.57 -8.11
N ASN A 71 17.24 -48.47 -7.31
CA ASN A 71 17.10 -48.34 -5.86
C ASN A 71 16.76 -46.89 -5.50
N VAL A 72 15.57 -46.65 -4.98
CA VAL A 72 15.09 -45.33 -4.56
C VAL A 72 15.74 -44.97 -3.22
N ARG A 73 16.68 -44.02 -3.23
CA ARG A 73 17.33 -43.54 -2.00
C ARG A 73 16.45 -42.58 -1.20
N HIS A 74 15.79 -41.65 -1.89
CA HIS A 74 14.95 -40.62 -1.30
C HIS A 74 13.74 -40.32 -2.18
N THR A 75 12.61 -40.02 -1.56
CA THR A 75 11.37 -39.61 -2.22
C THR A 75 11.05 -38.19 -1.79
N LEU A 76 10.99 -37.27 -2.75
CA LEU A 76 10.64 -35.87 -2.51
C LEU A 76 9.23 -35.60 -3.06
N LYS A 77 8.41 -34.85 -2.32
CA LYS A 77 7.10 -34.39 -2.82
C LYS A 77 7.32 -33.25 -3.81
N LEU A 78 6.75 -33.37 -5.01
CA LEU A 78 6.92 -32.37 -6.07
C LEU A 78 6.05 -31.14 -5.85
N LEU A 79 4.84 -31.34 -5.33
CA LEU A 79 3.92 -30.28 -4.96
C LEU A 79 3.98 -30.15 -3.44
N ASN A 80 4.26 -28.94 -2.97
CA ASN A 80 3.93 -28.63 -1.58
C ASN A 80 2.41 -28.68 -1.50
N ASP A 81 1.85 -29.63 -0.75
CA ASP A 81 0.39 -29.78 -0.54
C ASP A 81 -0.26 -28.54 0.12
N SER A 82 0.50 -27.45 0.29
CA SER A 82 0.11 -26.09 0.61
C SER A 82 -0.75 -25.48 -0.51
N ARG A 83 -2.00 -25.95 -0.63
CA ARG A 83 -3.03 -25.35 -1.47
C ARG A 83 -3.09 -23.83 -1.21
N PRO A 84 -2.83 -22.94 -2.18
CA PRO A 84 -2.76 -21.48 -1.95
C PRO A 84 -4.10 -20.79 -1.64
N GLY A 85 -5.14 -21.51 -1.24
CA GLY A 85 -6.52 -21.01 -1.18
C GLY A 85 -7.28 -21.30 0.10
N SER A 86 -6.68 -21.97 1.07
CA SER A 86 -7.23 -22.01 2.43
C SER A 86 -6.12 -21.58 3.37
N TYR A 87 -6.18 -20.35 3.87
CA TYR A 87 -5.45 -19.97 5.06
C TYR A 87 -5.74 -21.03 6.14
N PRO A 88 -4.77 -21.86 6.55
CA PRO A 88 -4.93 -22.59 7.78
C PRO A 88 -4.86 -21.53 8.87
N ALA A 89 -6.02 -21.15 9.38
CA ALA A 89 -6.07 -20.52 10.67
C ALA A 89 -5.44 -21.53 11.64
N ASN A 90 -4.27 -21.16 12.18
CA ASN A 90 -3.62 -21.78 13.32
C ASN A 90 -2.86 -23.10 13.07
N ASP A 91 -1.94 -23.15 12.11
CA ASP A 91 -0.73 -23.94 12.37
C ASP A 91 0.26 -23.06 13.13
N HIS A 92 0.27 -23.31 14.43
CA HIS A 92 1.12 -22.72 15.44
C HIS A 92 2.59 -22.97 15.05
N PHE A 93 3.20 -22.00 14.38
CA PHE A 93 4.63 -21.95 14.15
C PHE A 93 5.27 -21.96 15.53
N ASN A 94 5.70 -23.13 16.01
CA ASN A 94 6.22 -23.26 17.36
C ASN A 94 7.65 -22.69 17.38
N PRO A 95 7.85 -21.43 17.83
CA PRO A 95 9.16 -20.78 17.78
C PRO A 95 10.17 -21.55 18.64
N ASP A 96 9.67 -22.27 19.65
CA ASP A 96 10.45 -23.06 20.59
C ASP A 96 11.23 -24.20 19.92
N SER A 97 10.76 -24.71 18.75
CA SER A 97 11.48 -25.77 18.03
C SER A 97 12.75 -25.27 17.36
N VAL A 98 12.77 -24.03 16.88
CA VAL A 98 13.96 -23.45 16.25
C VAL A 98 14.93 -22.98 17.34
N VAL A 99 14.40 -22.40 18.42
CA VAL A 99 15.19 -21.99 19.59
C VAL A 99 15.87 -23.21 20.25
N SER A 100 15.17 -24.34 20.41
CA SER A 100 15.76 -25.55 21.02
C SER A 100 16.87 -26.21 20.18
N GLN A 101 16.79 -26.16 18.85
CA GLN A 101 17.89 -26.62 17.99
C GLN A 101 19.12 -25.70 18.12
N PHE A 102 18.89 -24.39 18.23
CA PHE A 102 19.95 -23.42 18.44
C PHE A 102 20.62 -23.59 19.81
N ASP A 103 19.84 -23.73 20.88
CA ASP A 103 20.37 -23.97 22.24
C ASP A 103 21.19 -25.27 22.33
N SER A 104 20.79 -26.30 21.59
CA SER A 104 21.56 -27.56 21.49
C SER A 104 22.91 -27.36 20.76
N ALA A 105 22.92 -26.55 19.70
CA ALA A 105 24.14 -26.22 18.98
C ALA A 105 25.09 -25.37 19.85
N VAL A 106 24.56 -24.35 20.54
CA VAL A 106 25.33 -23.52 21.48
C VAL A 106 25.92 -24.37 22.60
N SER A 107 25.13 -25.26 23.20
CA SER A 107 25.61 -26.19 24.25
C SER A 107 26.77 -27.09 23.77
N ARG A 108 26.74 -27.54 22.50
CA ARG A 108 27.84 -28.30 21.92
C ARG A 108 29.10 -27.45 21.76
N ILE A 109 28.96 -26.22 21.29
CA ILE A 109 30.07 -25.28 21.11
C ILE A 109 30.71 -24.95 22.46
N GLU A 110 29.92 -24.65 23.49
CA GLU A 110 30.42 -24.37 24.84
C GLU A 110 31.22 -25.54 25.42
N LYS A 111 30.74 -26.77 25.19
CA LYS A 111 31.44 -27.99 25.63
C LYS A 111 32.79 -28.18 24.95
N GLU A 112 32.87 -27.96 23.64
CA GLU A 112 34.14 -28.04 22.91
C GLU A 112 35.08 -26.89 23.31
N MET A 113 34.55 -25.69 23.57
CA MET A 113 35.34 -24.54 24.03
C MET A 113 35.92 -24.78 25.43
N ALA A 114 35.16 -25.39 26.34
CA ALA A 114 35.65 -25.78 27.66
C ALA A 114 36.79 -26.83 27.56
N LYS A 115 36.64 -27.81 26.65
CA LYS A 115 37.65 -28.83 26.40
C LYS A 115 38.94 -28.22 25.83
N LEU A 116 38.81 -27.30 24.88
CA LEU A 116 39.93 -26.55 24.30
C LEU A 116 40.66 -25.73 25.39
N ASN A 117 39.92 -25.04 26.25
CA ASN A 117 40.51 -24.23 27.32
C ASN A 117 41.30 -25.10 28.32
N SER A 118 40.81 -26.30 28.64
CA SER A 118 41.56 -27.27 29.45
C SER A 118 42.86 -27.72 28.78
N THR A 119 42.85 -27.99 27.46
CA THR A 119 44.08 -28.37 26.74
C THR A 119 45.09 -27.23 26.68
N LEU A 120 44.63 -25.99 26.55
CA LEU A 120 45.49 -24.81 26.56
C LEU A 120 46.17 -24.63 27.92
N GLY A 121 45.43 -24.80 29.03
CA GLY A 121 45.99 -24.75 30.37
C GLY A 121 47.07 -25.81 30.62
N GLN A 122 46.87 -27.02 30.08
CA GLN A 122 47.86 -28.11 30.19
C GLN A 122 49.14 -27.80 29.39
N LEU A 123 49.00 -27.28 28.17
CA LEU A 123 50.13 -26.80 27.36
C LEU A 123 50.92 -25.69 28.05
N GLN A 124 50.24 -24.79 28.76
CA GLN A 124 50.86 -23.70 29.50
C GLN A 124 51.69 -24.23 30.68
N SER A 125 51.15 -25.21 31.41
CA SER A 125 51.88 -25.94 32.47
C SER A 125 53.14 -26.65 31.94
N ASP A 126 53.03 -27.33 30.81
CA ASP A 126 54.17 -28.03 30.19
C ASP A 126 55.26 -27.04 29.76
N PHE A 127 54.87 -25.87 29.23
CA PHE A 127 55.80 -24.81 28.88
C PHE A 127 56.57 -24.27 30.08
N ASP A 128 55.89 -24.05 31.20
CA ASP A 128 56.52 -23.57 32.44
C ASP A 128 57.47 -24.63 33.02
N LEU A 129 57.11 -25.91 32.94
CA LEU A 129 57.97 -27.02 33.33
C LEU A 129 59.25 -27.06 32.46
N HIS A 130 59.11 -27.01 31.13
CA HIS A 130 60.25 -26.99 30.22
C HIS A 130 61.14 -25.76 30.40
N LYS A 131 60.55 -24.61 30.72
CA LYS A 131 61.28 -23.38 31.05
C LYS A 131 62.11 -23.53 32.32
N ALA A 132 61.60 -24.22 33.34
CA ALA A 132 62.36 -24.54 34.55
C ALA A 132 63.54 -25.48 34.26
N TYR A 133 63.33 -26.54 33.47
CA TYR A 133 64.42 -27.43 33.03
C TYR A 133 65.51 -26.68 32.27
N LEU A 134 65.14 -25.79 31.33
CA LEU A 134 66.10 -24.98 30.60
C LEU A 134 66.92 -24.05 31.51
N LYS A 135 66.32 -23.49 32.56
CA LYS A 135 67.07 -22.71 33.57
C LYS A 135 68.07 -23.58 34.33
N SER A 136 67.71 -24.80 34.69
CA SER A 136 68.62 -25.74 35.36
C SER A 136 69.81 -26.10 34.48
N VAL A 137 69.55 -26.49 33.21
CA VAL A 137 70.61 -26.81 32.23
C VAL A 137 71.51 -25.60 32.00
N LYS A 138 70.96 -24.38 31.99
CA LYS A 138 71.75 -23.15 31.86
C LYS A 138 72.73 -22.94 33.02
N ILE A 139 72.36 -23.31 34.25
CA ILE A 139 73.24 -23.22 35.43
C ILE A 139 74.38 -24.23 35.32
N GLU A 140 74.10 -25.48 34.94
CA GLU A 140 75.13 -26.52 34.73
C GLU A 140 76.11 -26.17 33.60
N VAL A 141 75.62 -25.56 32.52
CA VAL A 141 76.48 -25.09 31.42
C VAL A 141 77.36 -23.91 31.85
N SER A 142 76.94 -23.14 32.86
CA SER A 142 77.70 -21.98 33.35
C SER A 142 78.79 -22.33 34.37
N SER A 143 78.77 -23.54 34.95
CA SER A 143 79.73 -23.98 35.97
C SER A 143 80.86 -24.89 35.44
N GLY A 144 80.79 -25.32 34.18
CA GLY A 144 81.83 -26.15 33.56
C GLY A 144 82.84 -25.31 32.77
N GLU A 145 84.13 -25.41 33.12
CA GLU A 145 85.25 -25.01 32.25
C GLU A 145 85.24 -25.88 30.99
N PHE A 146 84.52 -25.44 29.97
CA PHE A 146 84.45 -26.13 28.70
C PHE A 146 85.51 -25.60 27.73
N SER A 147 86.38 -26.55 27.35
CA SER A 147 87.25 -26.53 26.18
C SER A 147 86.58 -25.86 24.96
N THR A 148 87.40 -25.11 24.22
CA THR A 148 87.09 -24.17 23.13
C THR A 148 86.31 -24.74 21.93
N GLN A 149 85.92 -26.02 21.95
CA GLN A 149 85.14 -26.68 20.90
C GLN A 149 83.61 -26.42 20.96
N ASN A 150 83.09 -25.85 22.06
CA ASN A 150 81.63 -25.67 22.27
C ASN A 150 81.03 -24.38 21.69
N SER A 151 81.85 -23.47 21.16
CA SER A 151 81.41 -22.16 20.62
C SER A 151 80.30 -22.27 19.55
N PHE A 152 80.41 -23.21 18.60
CA PHE A 152 79.45 -23.35 17.50
C PHE A 152 78.07 -23.85 17.95
N LYS A 153 78.01 -24.68 18.99
CA LYS A 153 76.73 -25.15 19.54
C LYS A 153 76.00 -24.01 20.25
N LEU A 154 76.75 -23.12 20.88
CA LEU A 154 76.22 -21.98 21.62
C LEU A 154 75.63 -20.92 20.68
N SER A 155 76.30 -20.61 19.56
CA SER A 155 75.77 -19.71 18.52
C SER A 155 74.50 -20.27 17.86
N ARG A 156 74.44 -21.59 17.63
CA ARG A 156 73.24 -22.23 17.10
C ARG A 156 72.07 -22.16 18.08
N LEU A 157 72.31 -22.44 19.36
CA LEU A 157 71.29 -22.34 20.40
C LEU A 157 70.79 -20.91 20.56
N GLU A 158 71.69 -19.93 20.52
CA GLU A 158 71.32 -18.51 20.58
C GLU A 158 70.41 -18.11 19.41
N SER A 159 70.75 -18.52 18.18
CA SER A 159 69.90 -18.29 17.01
C SER A 159 68.52 -18.94 17.15
N GLN A 160 68.46 -20.16 17.71
CA GLN A 160 67.19 -20.84 17.97
C GLN A 160 66.35 -20.11 19.03
N VAL A 161 66.96 -19.64 20.11
CA VAL A 161 66.27 -18.86 21.15
C VAL A 161 65.74 -17.53 20.59
N ARG A 162 66.52 -16.82 19.75
CA ARG A 162 66.04 -15.60 19.08
C ARG A 162 64.84 -15.87 18.17
N THR A 163 64.92 -16.94 17.38
CA THR A 163 63.81 -17.35 16.49
C THR A 163 62.56 -17.73 17.28
N ALA A 164 62.72 -18.50 18.37
CA ALA A 164 61.62 -18.86 19.26
C ALA A 164 60.98 -17.63 19.93
N ASN A 165 61.79 -16.68 20.39
CA ASN A 165 61.27 -15.44 20.99
C ASN A 165 60.49 -14.60 19.98
N ALA A 166 60.95 -14.51 18.72
CA ALA A 166 60.19 -13.83 17.66
C ALA A 166 58.84 -14.51 17.40
N ALA A 167 58.82 -15.85 17.32
CA ALA A 167 57.59 -16.61 17.17
C ALA A 167 56.62 -16.40 18.34
N ILE A 168 57.12 -16.38 19.59
CA ILE A 168 56.31 -16.11 20.78
C ILE A 168 55.71 -14.70 20.74
N SER A 169 56.46 -13.69 20.28
CA SER A 169 55.93 -12.33 20.11
C SER A 169 54.80 -12.28 19.08
N GLU A 170 54.95 -12.94 17.94
CA GLU A 170 53.88 -13.02 16.92
C GLU A 170 52.65 -13.77 17.45
N MET A 171 52.84 -14.87 18.19
CA MET A 171 51.74 -15.60 18.82
C MET A 171 50.96 -14.76 19.83
N LYS A 172 51.65 -13.91 20.61
CA LYS A 172 50.99 -12.99 21.54
C LYS A 172 50.15 -11.96 20.80
N LYS A 173 50.69 -11.37 19.74
CA LYS A 173 49.99 -10.40 18.89
C LYS A 173 48.74 -11.03 18.26
N LEU A 174 48.87 -12.25 17.73
CA LEU A 174 47.74 -12.99 17.16
C LEU A 174 46.67 -13.31 18.21
N SER A 175 47.07 -13.70 19.42
CA SER A 175 46.16 -13.94 20.55
C SER A 175 45.38 -12.69 20.96
N GLU A 176 46.04 -11.53 21.00
CA GLU A 176 45.38 -10.24 21.26
C GLU A 176 44.39 -9.85 20.16
N GLU A 177 44.71 -10.11 18.88
CA GLU A 177 43.78 -9.88 17.77
C GLU A 177 42.55 -10.77 17.87
N VAL A 178 42.75 -12.08 18.08
CA VAL A 178 41.65 -13.05 18.24
C VAL A 178 40.76 -12.66 19.42
N ASN A 179 41.33 -12.18 20.53
CA ASN A 179 40.54 -11.72 21.67
C ASN A 179 39.72 -10.46 21.32
N ARG A 180 40.28 -9.51 20.56
CA ARG A 180 39.54 -8.33 20.09
C ARG A 180 38.38 -8.73 19.18
N GLU A 181 38.63 -9.58 18.19
CA GLU A 181 37.58 -10.09 17.30
C GLU A 181 36.52 -10.88 18.07
N ASN A 182 36.90 -11.70 19.05
CA ASN A 182 35.95 -12.45 19.88
C ASN A 182 35.02 -11.51 20.67
N VAL A 183 35.54 -10.40 21.21
CA VAL A 183 34.71 -9.40 21.89
C VAL A 183 33.71 -8.76 20.91
N VAL A 184 34.15 -8.41 19.70
CA VAL A 184 33.26 -7.87 18.66
C VAL A 184 32.17 -8.89 18.29
N LEU A 185 32.56 -10.14 18.00
CA LEU A 185 31.64 -11.23 17.65
C LEU A 185 30.68 -11.60 18.79
N ARG A 186 31.05 -11.38 20.05
CA ARG A 186 30.13 -11.57 21.19
C ARG A 186 29.09 -10.46 21.30
N ASN A 187 29.43 -9.24 20.88
CA ASN A 187 28.52 -8.09 20.96
C ASN A 187 27.54 -8.04 19.77
N ASP A 188 27.98 -8.47 18.59
CA ASP A 188 27.16 -8.49 17.36
C ASP A 188 25.81 -9.24 17.49
N PRO A 189 25.73 -10.45 18.10
CA PRO A 189 24.44 -11.13 18.29
C PRO A 189 23.54 -10.41 19.29
N LEU A 190 24.08 -9.65 20.25
CA LEU A 190 23.27 -8.86 21.18
C LEU A 190 22.62 -7.66 20.47
N LEU A 191 23.37 -6.98 19.60
CA LEU A 191 22.84 -5.91 18.76
C LEU A 191 21.77 -6.44 17.81
N SER A 192 22.09 -7.52 17.09
CA SER A 192 21.14 -8.17 16.19
C SER A 192 19.85 -8.58 16.91
N ARG A 193 19.95 -9.12 18.13
CA ARG A 193 18.77 -9.50 18.93
C ARG A 193 17.89 -8.30 19.29
N GLU A 194 18.49 -7.15 19.57
CA GLU A 194 17.74 -5.93 19.86
C GLU A 194 17.03 -5.40 18.60
N ASP A 195 17.70 -5.44 17.46
CA ASP A 195 17.10 -5.07 16.17
C ASP A 195 15.92 -5.99 15.81
N TYR A 196 16.04 -7.30 16.05
CA TYR A 196 14.93 -8.25 15.87
C TYR A 196 13.73 -7.92 16.76
N LYS A 197 13.94 -7.54 18.02
CA LYS A 197 12.85 -7.12 18.91
C LYS A 197 12.19 -5.82 18.44
N GLN A 198 12.97 -4.87 17.96
CA GLN A 198 12.42 -3.64 17.40
C GLN A 198 11.58 -3.94 16.16
N LEU A 199 12.06 -4.81 15.27
CA LEU A 199 11.33 -5.23 14.08
C LEU A 199 10.03 -5.99 14.42
N GLU A 200 10.06 -6.84 15.46
CA GLU A 200 8.89 -7.53 15.97
C GLU A 200 7.83 -6.54 16.49
N ASN A 201 8.24 -5.55 17.28
CA ASN A 201 7.36 -4.50 17.78
C ASN A 201 6.73 -3.67 16.65
N VAL A 202 7.50 -3.31 15.62
CA VAL A 202 7.00 -2.62 14.42
C VAL A 202 5.99 -3.49 13.68
N THR A 203 6.27 -4.78 13.54
CA THR A 203 5.37 -5.73 12.88
C THR A 203 4.04 -5.86 13.62
N LEU A 204 4.06 -5.95 14.95
CA LEU A 204 2.86 -5.97 15.79
C LEU A 204 2.05 -4.66 15.67
N GLY A 205 2.74 -3.51 15.63
CA GLY A 205 2.11 -2.20 15.39
C GLY A 205 1.40 -2.14 14.03
N LEU A 206 2.09 -2.53 12.96
CA LEU A 206 1.50 -2.58 11.62
C LEU A 206 0.32 -3.54 11.53
N GLN A 207 0.38 -4.69 12.22
CA GLN A 207 -0.74 -5.63 12.26
C GLN A 207 -1.97 -5.01 12.95
N ALA A 208 -1.78 -4.25 14.03
CA ALA A 208 -2.87 -3.53 14.70
C ALA A 208 -3.48 -2.44 13.81
N ASP A 209 -2.65 -1.70 13.07
CA ASP A 209 -3.11 -0.67 12.13
C ASP A 209 -3.89 -1.27 10.95
N VAL A 210 -3.43 -2.39 10.40
CA VAL A 210 -4.16 -3.14 9.36
C VAL A 210 -5.51 -3.62 9.88
N ALA A 211 -5.57 -4.17 11.10
CA ALA A 211 -6.83 -4.60 11.70
C ALA A 211 -7.81 -3.42 11.90
N LYS A 212 -7.31 -2.27 12.36
CA LYS A 212 -8.09 -1.04 12.53
C LYS A 212 -8.60 -0.48 11.20
N SER A 213 -7.76 -0.48 10.17
CA SER A 213 -8.12 -0.06 8.81
C SER A 213 -9.22 -0.96 8.25
N ASN A 214 -9.07 -2.29 8.38
CA ASN A 214 -10.06 -3.26 7.94
C ASN A 214 -11.42 -3.07 8.64
N ALA A 215 -11.43 -2.81 9.96
CA ALA A 215 -12.65 -2.49 10.69
C ALA A 215 -13.33 -1.21 10.17
N THR A 216 -12.54 -0.19 9.84
CA THR A 216 -13.05 1.08 9.29
C THR A 216 -13.65 0.87 7.89
N VAL A 217 -12.95 0.16 7.01
CA VAL A 217 -13.45 -0.17 5.67
C VAL A 217 -14.74 -0.97 5.73
N LYS A 218 -14.83 -1.93 6.66
CA LYS A 218 -16.06 -2.70 6.89
C LYS A 218 -17.24 -1.81 7.28
N ASN A 219 -17.05 -0.88 8.23
CA ASN A 219 -18.10 0.06 8.63
C ASN A 219 -18.56 0.95 7.47
N ILE A 220 -17.62 1.45 6.65
CA ILE A 220 -17.95 2.25 5.46
C ILE A 220 -18.77 1.43 4.46
N LEU A 221 -18.40 0.16 4.25
CA LEU A 221 -19.13 -0.72 3.36
C LEU A 221 -20.56 -0.96 3.85
N ASP A 222 -20.75 -1.22 5.14
CA ASP A 222 -22.06 -1.42 5.76
C ASP A 222 -22.95 -0.17 5.61
N MET A 223 -22.39 1.03 5.82
CA MET A 223 -23.08 2.30 5.60
C MET A 223 -23.49 2.49 4.13
N ASN A 224 -22.59 2.19 3.18
CA ASN A 224 -22.89 2.29 1.75
C ASN A 224 -23.98 1.32 1.30
N ILE A 225 -23.97 0.09 1.85
CA ILE A 225 -25.04 -0.89 1.61
C ILE A 225 -26.38 -0.34 2.12
N GLY A 226 -26.40 0.29 3.30
CA GLY A 226 -27.59 0.97 3.83
C GLY A 226 -28.09 2.08 2.92
N SER A 227 -27.20 3.00 2.52
CA SER A 227 -27.52 4.12 1.63
C SER A 227 -28.04 3.65 0.25
N ALA A 228 -27.46 2.57 -0.29
CA ALA A 228 -27.92 1.98 -1.55
C ALA A 228 -29.35 1.42 -1.44
N LYS A 229 -29.71 0.80 -0.31
CA LYS A 229 -31.08 0.30 -0.05
C LYS A 229 -32.08 1.45 0.06
N GLU A 230 -31.75 2.51 0.79
CA GLU A 230 -32.59 3.72 0.90
C GLU A 230 -32.80 4.37 -0.47
N THR A 231 -31.72 4.52 -1.25
CA THR A 231 -31.79 5.05 -2.62
C THR A 231 -32.68 4.19 -3.52
N ALA A 232 -32.63 2.85 -3.37
CA ALA A 232 -33.50 1.95 -4.10
C ALA A 232 -34.98 2.12 -3.69
N SER A 233 -35.26 2.27 -2.38
CA SER A 233 -36.61 2.54 -1.87
C SER A 233 -37.18 3.85 -2.41
N LEU A 234 -36.41 4.94 -2.34
CA LEU A 234 -36.79 6.25 -2.86
C LEU A 234 -37.08 6.21 -4.37
N ARG A 235 -36.30 5.44 -5.14
CA ARG A 235 -36.56 5.25 -6.58
C ARG A 235 -37.88 4.52 -6.86
N ILE A 236 -38.31 3.61 -5.97
CA ILE A 236 -39.59 2.93 -6.09
C ILE A 236 -40.74 3.89 -5.78
N GLU A 237 -40.65 4.62 -4.67
CA GLU A 237 -41.65 5.63 -4.27
C GLU A 237 -41.81 6.72 -5.33
N LEU A 238 -40.69 7.21 -5.88
CA LEU A 238 -40.70 8.22 -6.94
C LEU A 238 -41.35 7.71 -8.24
N ARG A 239 -41.20 6.41 -8.57
CA ARG A 239 -41.92 5.79 -9.69
C ARG A 239 -43.42 5.69 -9.41
N GLN A 240 -43.82 5.29 -8.20
CA GLN A 240 -45.22 5.23 -7.80
C GLN A 240 -45.87 6.62 -7.85
N LEU A 241 -45.19 7.66 -7.36
CA LEU A 241 -45.67 9.03 -7.40
C LEU A 241 -45.87 9.52 -8.85
N ARG A 242 -44.91 9.25 -9.74
CA ARG A 242 -45.05 9.56 -11.17
C ARG A 242 -46.26 8.86 -11.79
N GLN A 243 -46.47 7.57 -11.49
CA GLN A 243 -47.65 6.83 -11.97
C GLN A 243 -48.96 7.43 -11.45
N MET A 244 -49.03 7.84 -10.18
CA MET A 244 -50.20 8.52 -9.62
C MET A 244 -50.48 9.86 -10.31
N MET A 245 -49.44 10.67 -10.57
CA MET A 245 -49.59 11.94 -11.30
C MET A 245 -50.07 11.73 -12.74
N ASP A 246 -49.56 10.70 -13.43
CA ASP A 246 -50.00 10.38 -14.79
C ASP A 246 -51.44 9.86 -14.82
N GLN A 247 -51.87 9.10 -13.81
CA GLN A 247 -53.26 8.71 -13.65
C GLN A 247 -54.18 9.91 -13.35
N ASP A 248 -53.76 10.83 -12.49
CA ASP A 248 -54.52 12.06 -12.21
C ASP A 248 -54.65 12.94 -13.47
N ARG A 249 -53.56 13.08 -14.24
CA ARG A 249 -53.59 13.75 -15.54
C ARG A 249 -54.58 13.09 -16.51
N LYS A 250 -54.57 11.75 -16.63
CA LYS A 250 -55.54 11.03 -17.47
C LYS A 250 -56.98 11.26 -17.01
N LYS A 251 -57.25 11.20 -15.70
CA LYS A 251 -58.58 11.50 -15.13
C LYS A 251 -59.03 12.95 -15.40
N LYS A 252 -58.13 13.93 -15.27
CA LYS A 252 -58.42 15.33 -15.60
C LYS A 252 -58.66 15.56 -17.08
N VAL A 253 -57.96 14.85 -17.97
CA VAL A 253 -58.21 14.91 -19.41
C VAL A 253 -59.58 14.34 -19.76
N ASP A 254 -60.03 13.26 -19.10
CA ASP A 254 -61.41 12.77 -19.28
C ASP A 254 -62.47 13.72 -18.71
N LEU A 255 -62.17 14.44 -17.62
CA LEU A 255 -63.03 15.54 -17.15
C LEU A 255 -63.01 16.74 -18.10
N SER A 256 -61.93 16.98 -18.85
CA SER A 256 -61.90 18.02 -19.90
C SER A 256 -62.69 17.68 -21.17
N LYS A 257 -63.19 16.43 -21.30
CA LYS A 257 -64.25 16.09 -22.27
C LYS A 257 -65.63 16.56 -21.81
N GLN A 258 -65.82 16.86 -20.53
CA GLN A 258 -66.78 17.90 -20.13
C GLN A 258 -66.14 19.24 -20.44
N GLN A 259 -65.97 19.51 -21.74
CA GLN A 259 -65.68 20.85 -22.21
C GLN A 259 -66.72 21.75 -21.54
N ILE A 260 -66.27 22.75 -20.79
CA ILE A 260 -66.95 24.04 -20.79
C ILE A 260 -67.20 24.28 -22.27
N PRO A 261 -68.46 24.22 -22.75
CA PRO A 261 -68.73 24.17 -24.17
C PRO A 261 -67.92 25.28 -24.82
N LEU A 262 -67.17 25.01 -25.90
CA LEU A 262 -66.35 26.02 -26.57
C LEU A 262 -67.13 27.33 -26.77
N ARG A 263 -68.44 27.18 -26.98
CA ARG A 263 -69.47 28.21 -26.97
C ARG A 263 -69.50 29.13 -25.73
N GLU A 264 -69.39 28.61 -24.51
CA GLU A 264 -69.34 29.43 -23.28
C GLU A 264 -68.05 30.26 -23.20
N LEU A 265 -66.92 29.71 -23.67
CA LEU A 265 -65.66 30.45 -23.74
C LEU A 265 -65.73 31.55 -24.82
N ASP A 266 -66.36 31.26 -25.96
CA ASP A 266 -66.64 32.24 -27.02
C ASP A 266 -67.61 33.32 -26.53
N ILE A 267 -68.65 32.95 -25.78
CA ILE A 267 -69.58 33.91 -25.15
C ILE A 267 -68.83 34.79 -24.16
N LEU A 268 -67.96 34.22 -23.32
CA LEU A 268 -67.16 34.98 -22.36
C LEU A 268 -66.22 35.95 -23.09
N THR A 269 -65.53 35.49 -24.14
CA THR A 269 -64.63 36.30 -24.96
C THR A 269 -65.38 37.43 -25.69
N SER A 270 -66.56 37.13 -26.23
CA SER A 270 -67.49 38.11 -26.81
C SER A 270 -67.96 39.14 -25.78
N ASN A 271 -68.25 38.71 -24.56
CA ASN A 271 -68.67 39.63 -23.50
C ASN A 271 -67.50 40.50 -23.03
N MET A 272 -66.29 39.96 -22.94
CA MET A 272 -65.09 40.70 -22.55
C MET A 272 -64.76 41.79 -23.58
N THR A 273 -64.82 41.46 -24.88
CA THR A 273 -64.63 42.44 -25.97
C THR A 273 -65.74 43.51 -26.00
N LYS A 274 -67.01 43.15 -25.73
CA LYS A 274 -68.09 44.14 -25.58
C LYS A 274 -67.87 45.08 -24.39
N ILE A 275 -67.37 44.56 -23.26
CA ILE A 275 -67.05 45.38 -22.09
C ILE A 275 -65.88 46.32 -22.40
N GLU A 276 -64.85 45.84 -23.09
CA GLU A 276 -63.70 46.64 -23.51
C GLU A 276 -64.12 47.78 -24.48
N ALA A 277 -64.98 47.47 -25.46
CA ALA A 277 -65.55 48.48 -26.36
C ALA A 277 -66.37 49.52 -25.60
N ARG A 278 -67.21 49.11 -24.63
CA ARG A 278 -67.97 50.03 -23.78
C ARG A 278 -67.06 50.88 -22.89
N ALA A 279 -65.99 50.31 -22.33
CA ALA A 279 -65.02 51.04 -21.53
C ALA A 279 -64.29 52.10 -22.37
N SER A 280 -63.96 51.78 -23.63
CA SER A 280 -63.42 52.76 -24.59
C SER A 280 -64.40 53.91 -24.85
N GLN A 281 -65.69 53.63 -25.04
CA GLN A 281 -66.71 54.67 -25.21
C GLN A 281 -66.86 55.56 -23.97
N VAL A 282 -66.87 54.98 -22.77
CA VAL A 282 -66.93 55.75 -21.51
C VAL A 282 -65.72 56.67 -21.39
N LYS A 283 -64.52 56.21 -21.79
CA LYS A 283 -63.31 57.05 -21.79
C LYS A 283 -63.40 58.22 -22.76
N THR A 284 -64.01 58.02 -23.94
CA THR A 284 -64.28 59.11 -24.90
C THR A 284 -65.27 60.12 -24.33
N LEU A 285 -66.39 59.65 -23.77
CA LEU A 285 -67.39 60.52 -23.13
C LEU A 285 -66.80 61.32 -21.96
N GLN A 286 -65.91 60.71 -21.17
CA GLN A 286 -65.21 61.39 -20.09
C GLN A 286 -64.35 62.54 -20.62
N MET A 287 -63.64 62.34 -21.73
CA MET A 287 -62.84 63.39 -22.38
C MET A 287 -63.70 64.54 -22.94
N GLU A 288 -64.87 64.22 -23.52
CA GLU A 288 -65.83 65.24 -23.98
C GLU A 288 -66.39 66.04 -22.81
N PHE A 289 -66.69 65.39 -21.68
CA PHE A 289 -67.17 66.05 -20.48
C PHE A 289 -66.12 67.00 -19.89
N ASP A 290 -64.84 66.59 -19.88
CA ASP A 290 -63.73 67.45 -19.44
C ASP A 290 -63.55 68.67 -20.36
N LEU A 291 -63.70 68.48 -21.68
CA LEU A 291 -63.71 69.59 -22.65
C LEU A 291 -64.88 70.55 -22.41
N PHE A 292 -66.07 70.02 -22.14
CA PHE A 292 -67.26 70.82 -21.84
C PHE A 292 -67.09 71.60 -20.53
N LYS A 293 -66.58 70.95 -19.48
CA LYS A 293 -66.24 71.59 -18.20
C LYS A 293 -65.24 72.73 -18.39
N SER A 294 -64.19 72.52 -19.20
CA SER A 294 -63.22 73.56 -19.53
C SER A 294 -63.84 74.75 -20.27
N ARG A 295 -64.82 74.50 -21.16
CA ARG A 295 -65.57 75.57 -21.84
C ARG A 295 -66.45 76.36 -20.86
N ILE A 296 -67.17 75.68 -19.97
CA ILE A 296 -67.98 76.33 -18.93
C ILE A 296 -67.10 77.18 -18.02
N GLN A 297 -66.00 76.65 -17.51
CA GLN A 297 -65.09 77.40 -16.64
C GLN A 297 -64.55 78.67 -17.32
N ARG A 298 -64.29 78.64 -18.64
CA ARG A 298 -63.91 79.85 -19.40
C ARG A 298 -65.06 80.84 -19.50
N LEU A 299 -66.29 80.38 -19.71
CA LEU A 299 -67.47 81.24 -19.74
C LEU A 299 -67.76 81.86 -18.36
N GLU A 300 -67.65 81.07 -17.29
CA GLU A 300 -67.79 81.52 -15.90
C GLU A 300 -66.72 82.57 -15.56
N ALA A 301 -65.45 82.31 -15.85
CA ALA A 301 -64.36 83.28 -15.64
C ALA A 301 -64.55 84.56 -16.48
N SER A 302 -65.10 84.44 -17.69
CA SER A 302 -65.43 85.60 -18.53
C SER A 302 -66.61 86.41 -17.98
N ALA A 303 -67.60 85.74 -17.38
CA ALA A 303 -68.74 86.39 -16.72
C ALA A 303 -68.34 87.06 -15.40
N GLU A 304 -67.44 86.45 -14.62
CA GLU A 304 -66.85 87.07 -13.41
C GLU A 304 -66.03 88.32 -13.76
N HIS A 305 -65.29 88.32 -14.88
CA HIS A 305 -64.56 89.50 -15.36
C HIS A 305 -65.45 90.68 -15.80
N LEU A 306 -66.69 90.41 -16.21
CA LEU A 306 -67.70 91.46 -16.50
C LEU A 306 -68.39 91.97 -15.23
N SER A 307 -68.24 91.27 -14.11
CA SER A 307 -68.89 91.57 -12.83
C SER A 307 -67.97 92.26 -11.82
N GLN A 308 -66.71 92.53 -12.18
CA GLN A 308 -65.73 93.13 -11.25
C GLN A 308 -65.44 94.61 -11.61
N PRO A 309 -65.92 95.56 -10.78
CA PRO A 309 -65.65 96.99 -10.94
C PRO A 309 -64.17 97.32 -10.81
N ARG A 310 -63.68 98.17 -11.71
CA ARG A 310 -62.36 98.81 -11.64
C ARG A 310 -62.22 99.61 -10.34
N GLU A 311 -61.43 99.13 -9.38
CA GLU A 311 -60.82 99.98 -8.35
C GLU A 311 -59.33 99.64 -8.14
N ASN A 312 -58.50 100.54 -8.70
CA ASN A 312 -57.24 101.11 -8.24
C ASN A 312 -56.36 100.43 -7.16
N TYR A 313 -55.10 100.24 -7.57
CA TYR A 313 -53.82 100.62 -6.94
C TYR A 313 -53.37 100.11 -5.54
N ASN A 314 -52.14 99.58 -5.57
CA ASN A 314 -51.03 99.66 -4.58
C ASN A 314 -50.96 98.66 -3.40
N SER A 315 -49.99 97.75 -3.48
CA SER A 315 -48.76 97.68 -2.62
C SER A 315 -48.16 96.24 -2.73
N LEU A 316 -46.95 96.05 -3.28
CA LEU A 316 -45.65 96.02 -2.59
C LEU A 316 -45.59 95.04 -1.41
N GLN A 317 -44.96 93.86 -1.60
CA GLN A 317 -43.71 93.45 -0.92
C GLN A 317 -43.52 91.91 -0.73
N PHE A 318 -42.32 91.48 -1.13
CA PHE A 318 -41.39 90.55 -0.44
C PHE A 318 -41.53 89.00 -0.45
N SER A 319 -40.40 88.40 -0.90
CA SER A 319 -39.65 87.23 -0.39
C SER A 319 -40.06 85.77 -0.70
N ASN A 320 -39.27 85.12 -1.60
CA ASN A 320 -38.34 83.96 -1.43
C ASN A 320 -38.71 82.76 -0.48
N PRO A 321 -38.02 81.59 -0.52
CA PRO A 321 -37.56 80.69 -1.59
C PRO A 321 -37.87 79.18 -1.31
N ARG A 322 -37.36 78.26 -2.17
CA ARG A 322 -37.08 76.81 -1.97
C ARG A 322 -38.26 75.82 -1.86
N ALA A 323 -38.26 74.81 -2.74
CA ALA A 323 -37.90 73.42 -2.39
C ALA A 323 -38.10 72.45 -3.58
N ARG A 324 -37.07 71.66 -3.89
CA ARG A 324 -37.15 70.36 -4.63
C ARG A 324 -37.79 69.30 -3.72
N PRO A 325 -38.36 68.21 -4.26
CA PRO A 325 -37.60 66.94 -4.32
C PRO A 325 -37.80 66.21 -5.67
N HIS A 326 -36.74 65.66 -6.29
CA HIS A 326 -36.28 64.27 -6.18
C HIS A 326 -37.39 63.21 -6.37
N LEU A 327 -37.35 62.53 -7.52
CA LEU A 327 -37.88 61.17 -7.67
C LEU A 327 -36.85 60.30 -8.37
N ALA A 328 -36.55 59.20 -7.69
CA ALA A 328 -35.41 58.34 -7.85
C ALA A 328 -35.65 57.23 -8.90
N HIS A 329 -34.53 56.75 -9.42
CA HIS A 329 -34.38 55.48 -10.11
C HIS A 329 -34.97 54.29 -9.34
N ARG A 330 -35.60 53.36 -10.06
CA ARG A 330 -35.58 51.94 -9.70
C ARG A 330 -35.38 51.09 -10.96
N THR A 331 -34.14 50.65 -11.14
CA THR A 331 -33.73 49.57 -12.02
C THR A 331 -34.11 48.24 -11.34
N ILE A 332 -34.75 47.32 -12.06
CA ILE A 332 -35.03 45.96 -11.61
C ILE A 332 -34.01 45.02 -12.28
N PRO A 333 -33.33 44.13 -11.54
CA PRO A 333 -32.42 43.14 -12.12
C PRO A 333 -33.20 41.96 -12.72
N ILE A 334 -32.66 41.45 -13.84
CA ILE A 334 -33.07 40.22 -14.50
C ILE A 334 -32.46 39.04 -13.73
N GLN A 335 -33.28 38.02 -13.48
CA GLN A 335 -32.83 36.63 -13.26
C GLN A 335 -33.33 35.78 -14.42
#